data_AF-A0A2J6TFD8-F1
#
_entry.id   AF-A0A2J6TFD8-F1
#
_cell.length_a   1.000
_cell.length_b   1.000
_cell.length_c   1.000
_cell.angle_alpha   90.00
_cell.angle_beta   90.00
_cell.angle_gamma   90.00
#
_symmetry.space_group_name_H-M   'P 1'
#
loop_
_entity.id
_entity.type
_entity.pdbx_description
1 polymer ?
#
loop_
_entity_poly.entity_id
_entity_poly.type
_entity_poly.pdbx_seq_one_letter_code
_entity_poly.pdbx_strand_id
1 'polypeptide(L)'
;PDQLLALCHITKASFGYDLSNLNQAMVIVGLQYRYSMYMHSDNDLEYAKYLGYLDAREMYPDLVLLSFDTYAKELLDGKAAAIYEGMSIQPW
;
A
#
# COMPACT_ATOMS: atom_id res chain seq x y z
N PRO A 1 -11.72 11.51 -6.18
CA PRO A 1 -10.37 12.11 -6.09
C PRO A 1 -10.31 13.30 -5.13
N ASP A 2 -11.08 14.36 -5.42
CA ASP A 2 -10.95 15.66 -4.74
C ASP A 2 -11.35 15.63 -3.26
N GLN A 3 -12.34 14.78 -2.90
CA GLN A 3 -12.76 14.60 -1.51
C GLN A 3 -11.68 13.95 -0.63
N LEU A 4 -10.91 13.00 -1.18
CA LEU A 4 -9.85 12.31 -0.44
C LEU A 4 -8.65 13.24 -0.19
N LEU A 5 -8.30 14.06 -1.19
CA LEU A 5 -7.26 15.07 -1.06
C LEU A 5 -7.66 16.15 -0.05
N ALA A 6 -8.89 16.65 -0.14
CA ALA A 6 -9.42 17.61 0.83
C ALA A 6 -9.40 17.04 2.26
N LEU A 7 -9.78 15.78 2.44
CA LEU A 7 -9.71 15.10 3.73
C LEU A 7 -8.26 14.99 4.23
N CYS A 8 -7.31 14.61 3.36
CA CYS A 8 -5.88 14.59 3.72
C CYS A 8 -5.41 15.96 4.23
N HIS A 9 -5.77 17.05 3.54
CA HIS A 9 -5.37 18.39 3.94
C HIS A 9 -5.95 18.80 5.30
N ILE A 10 -7.25 18.56 5.51
CA ILE A 10 -7.94 18.88 6.77
C ILE A 10 -7.31 18.09 7.93
N THR A 11 -7.14 16.77 7.77
CA THR A 11 -6.58 15.91 8.83
C THR A 11 -5.11 16.20 9.08
N LYS A 12 -4.32 16.53 8.05
CA LYS A 12 -2.92 16.94 8.22
C LYS A 12 -2.81 18.25 8.98
N ALA A 13 -3.68 19.23 8.71
CA ALA A 13 -3.70 20.51 9.41
C ALA A 13 -4.02 20.35 10.91
N SER A 14 -4.81 19.35 11.29
CA SER A 14 -5.16 19.07 12.70
C SER A 14 -4.15 18.18 13.43
N PHE A 15 -3.13 17.63 12.75
CA PHE A 15 -2.21 16.65 13.34
C PHE A 15 -1.11 17.23 14.20
N GLY A 16 -0.60 18.42 13.84
CA GLY A 16 0.55 19.03 14.50
C GLY A 16 1.86 18.22 14.45
N TYR A 17 1.92 17.10 13.72
CA TYR A 17 3.08 16.17 13.67
C TYR A 17 3.46 15.53 15.02
N ASP A 18 2.48 15.33 15.90
CA ASP A 18 2.69 14.57 17.13
C ASP A 18 2.65 13.07 16.87
N LEU A 19 3.83 12.48 16.64
CA LEU A 19 3.99 11.04 16.45
C LEU A 19 3.82 10.22 17.74
N SER A 20 3.72 10.86 18.91
CA SER A 20 3.42 10.17 20.17
C SER A 20 1.96 9.74 20.24
N ASN A 21 1.07 10.44 19.52
CA ASN A 21 -0.31 10.03 19.30
C ASN A 21 -0.42 9.10 18.08
N LEU A 22 -0.05 7.83 18.28
CA LEU A 22 -0.02 6.81 17.23
C LEU A 22 -1.37 6.64 16.52
N ASN A 23 -2.49 6.78 17.22
CA ASN A 23 -3.82 6.67 16.62
C ASN A 23 -4.05 7.76 15.57
N GLN A 24 -3.75 9.00 15.91
CA GLN A 24 -3.91 10.12 14.98
C GLN A 24 -2.88 10.04 13.84
N ALA A 25 -1.66 9.59 14.14
CA ALA A 25 -0.61 9.38 13.13
C ALA A 25 -1.04 8.35 12.08
N MET A 26 -1.58 7.20 12.51
CA MET A 26 -2.03 6.13 11.62
C MET A 26 -3.17 6.56 10.69
N VAL A 27 -4.09 7.41 11.17
CA VAL A 27 -5.16 7.96 10.32
C VAL A 27 -4.56 8.75 9.15
N ILE A 28 -3.59 9.61 9.41
CA ILE A 28 -3.01 10.49 8.38
C ILE A 28 -2.13 9.72 7.43
N VAL A 29 -1.28 8.83 7.96
CA VAL A 29 -0.47 7.92 7.14
C VAL A 29 -1.37 7.10 6.22
N GLY A 30 -2.46 6.53 6.75
CA GLY A 30 -3.43 5.78 5.96
C GLY A 30 -4.10 6.61 4.86
N LEU A 31 -4.50 7.85 5.16
CA LEU A 31 -5.10 8.75 4.18
C LEU A 31 -4.12 9.14 3.06
N GLN A 32 -2.89 9.54 3.44
CA GLN A 32 -1.84 9.91 2.49
C GLN A 32 -1.44 8.72 1.61
N TYR A 33 -1.29 7.54 2.22
CA TYR A 33 -0.99 6.31 1.50
C TYR A 33 -2.06 5.97 0.46
N ARG A 34 -3.35 6.04 0.84
CA ARG A 34 -4.47 5.80 -0.10
C ARG A 34 -4.48 6.82 -1.24
N TYR A 35 -4.22 8.10 -0.94
CA TYR A 35 -4.17 9.12 -1.97
C TYR A 35 -3.02 8.86 -2.96
N SER A 36 -1.81 8.60 -2.44
CA SER A 36 -0.62 8.26 -3.22
C SER A 36 -0.85 7.06 -4.14
N MET A 37 -1.34 5.94 -3.60
CA MET A 37 -1.56 4.74 -4.41
C MET A 37 -2.71 4.86 -5.41
N TYR A 38 -3.88 5.33 -4.97
CA TYR A 38 -5.10 5.17 -5.78
C TYR A 38 -5.45 6.39 -6.63
N MET A 39 -4.99 7.58 -6.24
CA MET A 39 -5.30 8.82 -6.96
C MET A 39 -4.10 9.35 -7.74
N HIS A 40 -2.90 9.22 -7.17
CA HIS A 40 -1.68 9.70 -7.81
C HIS A 40 -0.93 8.59 -8.57
N SER A 41 -1.33 7.31 -8.39
CA SER A 41 -0.71 6.17 -9.07
C SER A 41 0.80 6.07 -8.82
N ASP A 42 1.26 6.48 -7.64
CA ASP A 42 2.70 6.49 -7.31
C ASP A 42 3.31 5.07 -7.36
N ASN A 43 2.48 4.03 -7.28
CA ASN A 43 2.88 2.62 -7.36
C ASN A 43 2.76 2.01 -8.78
N ASP A 44 2.49 2.82 -9.81
CA ASP A 44 2.41 2.33 -11.18
C ASP A 44 3.79 2.04 -11.77
N LEU A 45 3.85 1.00 -12.61
CA LEU A 45 5.09 0.54 -13.25
C LEU A 45 5.74 1.62 -14.11
N GLU A 46 4.94 2.34 -14.90
CA GLU A 46 5.42 3.43 -15.77
C GLU A 46 6.11 4.52 -14.95
N TYR A 47 5.55 4.84 -13.78
CA TYR A 47 6.11 5.85 -12.89
C TYR A 47 7.39 5.37 -12.21
N ALA A 48 7.42 4.11 -11.76
CA ALA A 48 8.63 3.48 -11.24
C ALA A 48 9.78 3.49 -12.28
N LYS A 49 9.48 3.20 -13.54
CA LYS A 49 10.45 3.27 -14.65
C LYS A 49 10.91 4.70 -14.93
N TYR A 50 9.99 5.67 -14.93
CA TYR A 50 10.32 7.09 -15.08
C TYR A 50 11.32 7.57 -14.00
N LEU A 51 11.17 7.11 -12.76
CA LEU A 51 12.08 7.42 -11.66
C LEU A 51 13.42 6.65 -11.71
N GLY A 52 13.59 5.72 -12.66
CA GLY A 52 14.79 4.91 -12.80
C GLY A 52 14.89 3.75 -11.79
N TYR A 53 13.76 3.31 -11.21
CA TYR A 53 13.75 2.11 -10.38
C TYR A 53 13.96 0.84 -11.22
N LEU A 54 14.58 -0.15 -10.59
CA LEU A 54 14.82 -1.46 -11.20
C LEU A 54 13.58 -2.35 -11.08
N ASP A 55 13.23 -3.02 -12.17
CA ASP A 55 12.17 -4.02 -12.18
C ASP A 55 12.74 -5.39 -11.79
N ALA A 56 12.26 -5.97 -10.70
CA ALA A 56 12.69 -7.29 -10.24
C ALA A 56 12.46 -8.38 -11.30
N ARG A 57 11.47 -8.23 -12.18
CA ARG A 57 11.18 -9.17 -13.28
C ARG A 57 12.25 -9.11 -14.39
N GLU A 58 12.84 -7.94 -14.59
CA GLU A 58 13.96 -7.76 -15.53
C GLU A 58 15.26 -8.29 -14.93
N MET A 59 15.45 -8.09 -13.62
CA MET A 59 16.64 -8.58 -12.89
C MET A 59 16.65 -10.10 -12.68
N TYR A 60 15.48 -10.70 -12.50
CA TYR A 60 15.30 -12.12 -12.19
C TYR A 60 14.25 -12.72 -13.14
N PRO A 61 14.62 -13.06 -14.39
CA PRO A 61 13.65 -13.52 -15.40
C PRO A 61 12.98 -14.84 -15.04
N ASP A 62 13.61 -15.65 -14.19
CA ASP A 62 13.05 -16.92 -13.69
C ASP A 62 12.11 -16.73 -12.50
N LEU A 63 11.87 -15.49 -12.05
CA LEU A 63 10.97 -15.19 -10.95
C LEU A 63 9.52 -15.48 -11.34
N VAL A 64 8.94 -16.51 -10.72
CA VAL A 64 7.52 -16.84 -10.88
C VAL A 64 6.70 -16.04 -9.88
N LEU A 65 6.02 -15.00 -10.37
CA LEU A 65 5.09 -14.20 -9.57
C LEU A 65 3.70 -14.85 -9.53
N LEU A 66 3.08 -14.86 -8.35
CA LEU A 66 1.69 -15.26 -8.21
C LEU A 66 0.79 -14.16 -8.79
N SER A 67 -0.04 -14.51 -9.78
CA SER A 67 -1.00 -13.55 -10.34
C SER A 67 -2.12 -13.26 -9.34
N PHE A 68 -2.70 -12.07 -9.42
CA PHE A 68 -3.84 -11.70 -8.56
C PHE A 68 -5.03 -12.65 -8.74
N ASP A 69 -5.35 -13.06 -9.98
CA ASP A 69 -6.45 -13.99 -10.26
C ASP A 69 -6.21 -15.36 -9.62
N THR A 70 -4.99 -15.88 -9.73
CA THR A 70 -4.62 -17.15 -9.08
C THR A 70 -4.74 -17.04 -7.57
N TYR A 71 -4.20 -15.98 -6.97
CA TYR A 71 -4.29 -15.75 -5.53
C TYR A 71 -5.76 -15.61 -5.07
N ALA A 72 -6.59 -14.87 -5.81
CA ALA A 72 -8.00 -14.68 -5.46
C ALA A 72 -8.77 -16.01 -5.48
N LYS A 73 -8.49 -16.90 -6.45
CA LYS A 73 -9.08 -18.24 -6.50
C LYS A 73 -8.63 -19.10 -5.32
N GLU A 74 -7.33 -19.12 -5.03
CA GLU A 74 -6.79 -19.85 -3.88
C GLU A 74 -7.38 -19.35 -2.56
N LEU A 75 -7.61 -18.03 -2.44
CA LEU A 75 -8.19 -17.42 -1.25
C LEU A 75 -9.65 -17.86 -1.06
N LEU A 76 -10.45 -17.83 -2.14
CA LEU A 76 -11.84 -18.27 -2.11
C LEU A 76 -11.97 -19.78 -1.84
N ASP A 77 -11.00 -20.56 -2.30
CA ASP A 77 -10.88 -22.00 -2.03
C ASP A 77 -10.40 -22.30 -0.60
N GLY A 78 -9.97 -21.30 0.17
CA GLY A 78 -9.39 -21.47 1.50
C GLY A 78 -7.98 -22.09 1.50
N LYS A 79 -7.25 -21.99 0.38
CA LYS A 79 -5.91 -22.56 0.15
C LYS A 79 -4.81 -21.52 0.04
N ALA A 80 -5.15 -20.23 -0.08
CA ALA A 80 -4.15 -19.18 -0.20
C ALA A 80 -3.24 -19.14 1.04
N ALA A 81 -1.95 -18.95 0.81
CA ALA A 81 -0.99 -18.69 1.87
C ALA A 81 -1.36 -17.39 2.59
N ALA A 82 -1.35 -17.41 3.93
CA ALA A 82 -1.58 -16.21 4.71
C ALA A 82 -0.36 -15.29 4.62
N ILE A 83 -0.57 -14.08 4.11
CA ILE A 83 0.49 -13.08 3.84
C ILE A 83 1.28 -12.71 5.11
N TYR A 84 0.68 -12.91 6.29
CA TYR A 84 1.28 -12.61 7.59
C TYR A 84 1.36 -13.82 8.53
N GLU A 85 1.39 -15.04 7.98
CA GLU A 85 1.57 -16.24 8.79
C GLU A 85 2.86 -16.17 9.60
N GLY A 86 2.77 -16.40 10.92
CA GLY A 86 3.91 -16.31 11.83
C GLY A 86 4.31 -14.88 12.24
N MET A 87 3.70 -13.83 11.67
CA MET A 87 3.85 -12.46 12.19
C MET A 87 2.79 -12.19 13.26
N SER A 88 3.25 -11.84 14.47
CA SER A 88 2.38 -11.23 15.49
C SER A 88 2.12 -9.78 15.09
N ILE A 89 1.18 -9.58 14.16
CA ILE A 89 0.61 -8.26 13.95
C ILE A 89 -0.39 -8.08 15.08
N GLN A 90 0.01 -7.33 16.11
CA GLN A 90 -0.94 -6.92 17.13
C GLN A 90 -2.06 -6.14 16.43
N PRO A 91 -3.34 -6.59 16.51
CA PRO A 91 -4.43 -5.76 16.05
C PRO A 91 -4.43 -4.50 16.90
N TRP A 92 -4.41 -3.35 16.23
CA TRP A 92 -4.41 -2.01 16.82
C TRP A 92 -5.62 -1.80 17.74
#